data_AF-A0A1G9WTF0-F1
#
_entry.id   AF-A0A1G9WTF0-F1
#
_cell.length_a   1.000
_cell.length_b   1.000
_cell.length_c   1.000
_cell.angle_alpha   90.00
_cell.angle_beta   90.00
_cell.angle_gamma   90.00
#
_symmetry.space_group_name_H-M   'P 1'
#
loop_
_entity.id
_entity.type
_entity.pdbx_description
1 polymer ?
#
loop_
_entity_poly.entity_id
_entity_poly.type
_entity_poly.pdbx_seq_one_letter_code
_entity_poly.pdbx_strand_id
1 'polypeptide(L)'
;MSNTPSEFVALALNSGSSSLKFGLYRVGASGTDALFTGVAESIGEPGGQFQVRDSQGNVLTHDTAPIPNQRDAVIRIGNFFEEAQTPAPAAIGHRVVHGGPKLRQHCLIDENVSRQLEAAAAFAPLHTPAALSVIRFAQEHFPRLPQVACFDTTFHAGMPDVARVLPVPRELQVLGIQRYGFHGLSCESIVHQLGDDVPSRLIIAHLGNGASVTAVKDGKSIDTSMGLTPSGGVIMGTRSGDLDPGVLVYLMRELAFDAVKLEHMIDHRSGLMGISATSSDMRRLHDASSENPDARLAIDMFCYSVRKQIAAMIAVLGGIDLIVFTGGIGENDGAVRGSICAGLSWAGVSLDSAPNVRVKVLASQEDEQIARHTRTVSLAG
;
A
#
# COMPACT_ATOMS: atom_id res chain seq x y z
N MET A 1 10.46 38.67 1.85
CA MET A 1 11.07 37.44 2.37
C MET A 1 9.99 36.77 3.20
N SER A 2 9.23 35.85 2.60
CA SER A 2 8.12 35.18 3.26
C SER A 2 8.68 34.24 4.32
N ASN A 3 8.17 34.38 5.54
CA ASN A 3 8.51 33.56 6.70
C ASN A 3 7.87 32.18 6.53
N THR A 4 8.39 31.36 5.62
CA THR A 4 8.06 29.93 5.58
C THR A 4 8.51 29.34 6.92
N PRO A 5 7.64 28.70 7.72
CA PRO A 5 8.06 28.08 8.96
C PRO A 5 9.24 27.17 8.67
N SER A 6 10.34 27.33 9.41
CA SER A 6 11.58 26.57 9.19
C SER A 6 11.38 25.06 9.34
N GLU A 7 10.29 24.64 10.00
CA GLU A 7 9.92 23.24 10.22
C GLU A 7 8.40 23.07 10.14
N PHE A 8 7.93 22.12 9.31
CA PHE A 8 6.52 21.76 9.18
C PHE A 8 6.27 20.41 9.88
N VAL A 9 5.39 20.37 10.88
CA VAL A 9 5.04 19.13 11.56
C VAL A 9 3.79 18.53 10.92
N ALA A 10 3.87 17.28 10.45
CA ALA A 10 2.77 16.58 9.81
C ALA A 10 2.39 15.33 10.61
N LEU A 11 1.09 15.14 10.86
CA LEU A 11 0.57 13.87 11.33
C LEU A 11 0.15 13.02 10.13
N ALA A 12 0.81 11.89 9.90
CA ALA A 12 0.41 10.92 8.89
C ALA A 12 -0.47 9.84 9.52
N LEU A 13 -1.61 9.53 8.88
CA LEU A 13 -2.54 8.48 9.27
C LEU A 13 -2.75 7.50 8.12
N ASN A 14 -2.44 6.23 8.36
CA ASN A 14 -2.54 5.14 7.39
C ASN A 14 -3.52 4.09 7.91
N SER A 15 -4.77 4.22 7.48
CA SER A 15 -5.88 3.36 7.90
C SER A 15 -5.95 2.09 7.07
N GLY A 16 -5.90 0.95 7.75
CA GLY A 16 -6.25 -0.37 7.21
C GLY A 16 -7.64 -0.80 7.67
N SER A 17 -8.07 -2.01 7.28
CA SER A 17 -9.39 -2.55 7.67
C SER A 17 -9.55 -2.74 9.18
N SER A 18 -8.48 -3.15 9.87
CA SER A 18 -8.46 -3.43 11.32
C SER A 18 -7.23 -2.84 12.03
N SER A 19 -6.56 -1.89 11.38
CA SER A 19 -5.39 -1.20 11.94
C SER A 19 -5.38 0.28 11.58
N LEU A 20 -4.65 1.07 12.36
CA LEU A 20 -4.32 2.46 12.08
C LEU A 20 -2.85 2.68 12.41
N LYS A 21 -2.01 2.77 11.38
CA LYS A 21 -0.63 3.23 11.54
C LYS A 21 -0.62 4.75 11.56
N PHE A 22 0.29 5.31 12.33
CA PHE A 22 0.45 6.75 12.41
C PHE A 22 1.90 7.14 12.63
N GLY A 23 2.23 8.37 12.26
CA GLY A 23 3.49 8.98 12.64
C GLY A 23 3.41 10.50 12.66
N LEU A 24 4.15 11.10 13.59
CA LEU A 24 4.33 12.53 13.68
C LEU A 24 5.72 12.87 13.13
N TYR A 25 5.78 13.64 12.06
CA TYR A 25 7.01 13.89 11.33
C TYR A 25 7.32 15.38 11.31
N ARG A 26 8.59 15.72 11.52
CA ARG A 26 9.13 17.04 11.20
C ARG A 26 9.64 17.00 9.77
N VAL A 27 8.99 17.74 8.88
CA VAL A 27 9.32 17.79 7.45
C VAL A 27 10.00 19.13 7.14
N GLY A 28 11.30 19.07 6.85
CA GLY A 28 12.15 20.23 6.56
C GLY A 28 12.69 20.24 5.14
N ALA A 29 13.51 21.25 4.81
CA ALA A 29 14.20 21.31 3.52
C ALA A 29 15.34 20.28 3.41
N SER A 30 15.94 19.91 4.55
CA SER A 30 17.09 19.00 4.64
C SER A 30 16.71 17.53 4.83
N GLY A 31 15.44 17.22 5.08
CA GLY A 31 15.03 15.85 5.40
C GLY A 31 13.65 15.76 6.03
N THR A 32 13.32 14.56 6.49
CA THR A 32 12.11 14.29 7.27
C THR A 32 12.48 13.43 8.45
N ASP A 33 12.20 13.92 9.64
CA ASP A 33 12.53 13.23 10.89
C ASP A 33 11.24 12.70 11.51
N ALA A 34 11.19 11.40 11.79
CA ALA A 34 10.13 10.81 12.58
C ALA A 34 10.30 11.24 14.04
N LEU A 35 9.34 11.98 14.60
CA LEU A 35 9.31 12.30 16.03
C LEU A 35 8.77 11.10 16.81
N PHE A 36 7.65 10.56 16.32
CA PHE A 36 6.99 9.38 16.85
C PHE A 36 6.40 8.57 15.70
N THR A 37 6.42 7.26 15.85
CA THR A 37 5.68 6.34 14.99
C THR A 37 4.90 5.37 15.85
N GLY A 38 3.79 4.86 15.35
CA GLY A 38 2.99 3.93 16.12
C GLY A 38 1.94 3.23 15.30
N VAL A 39 1.27 2.31 15.97
CA VAL A 39 0.20 1.51 15.38
C VAL A 39 -0.84 1.16 16.42
N ALA A 40 -2.10 1.27 16.01
CA ALA A 40 -3.23 0.59 16.64
C ALA A 40 -3.60 -0.63 15.76
N GLU A 41 -3.58 -1.83 16.32
CA GLU A 41 -3.92 -3.08 15.62
C GLU A 41 -5.08 -3.78 16.31
N SER A 42 -5.68 -4.77 15.63
CA SER A 42 -6.84 -5.52 16.13
C SER A 42 -7.99 -4.58 16.56
N ILE A 43 -8.20 -3.49 15.80
CA ILE A 43 -9.29 -2.55 16.02
C ILE A 43 -10.63 -3.28 15.78
N GLY A 44 -11.55 -3.15 16.73
CA GLY A 44 -12.83 -3.86 16.76
C GLY A 44 -12.76 -5.25 17.40
N GLU A 45 -11.57 -5.73 17.79
CA GLU A 45 -11.38 -7.00 18.47
C GLU A 45 -11.10 -6.80 19.98
N PRO A 46 -11.34 -7.82 20.83
CA PRO A 46 -11.09 -7.72 22.28
C PRO A 46 -9.62 -7.48 22.63
N GLY A 47 -8.70 -7.93 21.79
CA GLY A 47 -7.25 -7.89 22.00
C GLY A 47 -6.54 -6.77 21.25
N GLY A 48 -7.17 -5.59 21.13
CA GLY A 48 -6.57 -4.43 20.49
C GLY A 48 -5.18 -4.12 21.03
N GLN A 49 -4.24 -3.80 20.15
CA GLN A 49 -2.87 -3.46 20.53
C GLN A 49 -2.58 -2.02 20.17
N PHE A 50 -1.93 -1.30 21.08
CA PHE A 50 -1.46 0.05 20.82
C PHE A 50 0.03 0.13 21.14
N GLN A 51 0.83 0.55 20.17
CA GLN A 51 2.27 0.69 20.33
C GLN A 51 2.74 2.03 19.77
N VAL A 52 3.64 2.69 20.50
CA VAL A 52 4.30 3.92 20.08
C VAL A 52 5.81 3.82 20.28
N ARG A 53 6.56 4.35 19.32
CA ARG A 53 8.02 4.41 19.29
C ARG A 53 8.50 5.84 19.10
N ASP A 54 9.63 6.15 19.70
CA ASP A 54 10.34 7.42 19.48
C ASP A 54 11.14 7.41 18.18
N SER A 55 11.80 8.54 17.88
CA SER A 55 12.72 8.73 16.75
C SER A 55 13.89 7.72 16.69
N GLN A 56 14.24 7.09 17.81
CA GLN A 56 15.31 6.09 17.91
C GLN A 56 14.78 4.65 17.80
N GLY A 57 13.47 4.48 17.67
CA GLY A 57 12.79 3.19 17.60
C GLY A 57 12.52 2.55 18.96
N ASN A 58 12.82 3.23 20.07
CA ASN A 58 12.53 2.73 21.41
C ASN A 58 11.03 2.71 21.63
N VAL A 59 10.51 1.62 22.19
CA VAL A 59 9.10 1.50 22.55
C VAL A 59 8.82 2.37 23.77
N LEU A 60 8.01 3.41 23.60
CA LEU A 60 7.58 4.29 24.70
C LEU A 60 6.31 3.78 25.36
N THR A 61 5.43 3.19 24.57
CA THR A 61 4.15 2.64 25.04
C THR A 61 3.85 1.40 24.24
N HIS A 62 3.44 0.34 24.94
CA HIS A 62 2.90 -0.86 24.33
C HIS A 62 1.94 -1.50 25.31
N ASP A 63 0.68 -1.62 24.90
CA ASP A 63 -0.34 -2.25 25.71
C ASP A 63 -1.39 -2.97 24.86
N THR A 64 -2.11 -3.86 25.54
CA THR A 64 -3.24 -4.57 24.98
C THR A 64 -4.50 -4.13 25.71
N ALA A 65 -5.40 -3.47 24.98
CA ALA A 65 -6.70 -3.03 25.46
C ALA A 65 -7.69 -2.93 24.29
N PRO A 66 -8.99 -3.10 24.53
CA PRO A 66 -9.99 -2.95 23.47
C PRO A 66 -9.91 -1.58 22.79
N ILE A 67 -9.87 -1.57 21.46
CA ILE A 67 -9.98 -0.37 20.62
C ILE A 67 -11.21 -0.57 19.73
N PRO A 68 -12.41 -0.14 20.17
CA PRO A 68 -13.67 -0.57 19.54
C PRO A 68 -13.81 -0.19 18.07
N ASN A 69 -13.30 0.97 17.68
CA ASN A 69 -13.33 1.43 16.31
C ASN A 69 -12.18 2.40 15.99
N GLN A 70 -12.08 2.78 14.71
CA GLN A 70 -11.03 3.68 14.21
C GLN A 70 -11.01 5.05 14.89
N ARG A 71 -12.15 5.56 15.38
CA ARG A 71 -12.22 6.85 16.09
C ARG A 71 -11.55 6.75 17.46
N ASP A 72 -11.79 5.67 18.19
CA ASP A 72 -11.13 5.41 19.47
C ASP A 72 -9.61 5.30 19.30
N ALA A 73 -9.14 4.75 18.18
CA ALA A 73 -7.72 4.75 17.85
C ALA A 73 -7.17 6.18 17.67
N VAL A 74 -7.89 7.07 16.97
CA VAL A 74 -7.48 8.47 16.80
C VAL A 74 -7.49 9.23 18.13
N ILE A 75 -8.50 9.03 18.98
CA ILE A 75 -8.55 9.62 20.32
C ILE A 75 -7.33 9.19 21.13
N ARG A 76 -7.00 7.90 21.08
CA ARG A 76 -5.85 7.35 21.80
C ARG A 76 -4.51 7.94 21.33
N ILE A 77 -4.36 8.15 20.02
CA ILE A 77 -3.21 8.86 19.44
C ILE A 77 -3.13 10.29 19.97
N GLY A 78 -4.27 11.00 20.00
CA GLY A 78 -4.36 12.36 20.55
C GLY A 78 -3.94 12.43 22.03
N ASN A 79 -4.48 11.55 22.87
CA ASN A 79 -4.13 11.48 24.30
C ASN A 79 -2.64 11.25 24.50
N PHE A 80 -2.03 10.33 23.74
CA PHE A 80 -0.58 10.10 23.80
C PHE A 80 0.20 11.39 23.44
N PHE A 81 -0.20 12.11 22.39
CA PHE A 81 0.47 13.34 21.99
C PHE A 81 0.35 14.48 22.99
N GLU A 82 -0.78 14.57 23.70
CA GLU A 82 -0.97 15.51 24.80
C GLU A 82 -0.09 15.15 26.01
N GLU A 83 -0.09 13.88 26.43
CA GLU A 83 0.72 13.39 27.55
C GLU A 83 2.23 13.54 27.28
N ALA A 84 2.67 13.24 26.06
CA ALA A 84 4.06 13.37 25.63
C ALA A 84 4.46 14.82 25.29
N GLN A 85 3.55 15.79 25.42
CA GLN A 85 3.78 17.22 25.14
C GLN A 85 4.40 17.46 23.75
N THR A 86 3.89 16.75 22.75
CA THR A 86 4.45 16.80 21.39
C THR A 86 4.13 18.11 20.68
N PRO A 87 4.94 18.54 19.69
CA PRO A 87 4.59 19.68 18.85
C PRO A 87 3.27 19.43 18.12
N ALA A 88 2.35 20.41 18.17
CA ALA A 88 1.09 20.31 17.45
C ALA A 88 1.35 20.21 15.92
N PRO A 89 0.68 19.28 15.21
CA PRO A 89 0.82 19.18 13.76
C PRO A 89 0.24 20.42 13.07
N ALA A 90 0.91 20.87 12.02
CA ALA A 90 0.43 21.92 11.13
C ALA A 90 -0.63 21.41 10.13
N ALA A 91 -0.64 20.10 9.84
CA ALA A 91 -1.64 19.44 8.99
C ALA A 91 -1.69 17.93 9.24
N ILE A 92 -2.76 17.29 8.78
CA ILE A 92 -2.96 15.84 8.85
C ILE A 92 -2.99 15.25 7.43
N GLY A 93 -2.15 14.26 7.17
CA GLY A 93 -2.16 13.48 5.94
C GLY A 93 -2.89 12.16 6.13
N HIS A 94 -3.85 11.87 5.26
CA HIS A 94 -4.61 10.62 5.29
C HIS A 94 -4.24 9.78 4.08
N ARG A 95 -3.81 8.54 4.31
CA ARG A 95 -3.75 7.56 3.21
C ARG A 95 -5.16 7.28 2.70
N VAL A 96 -5.33 7.36 1.39
CA VAL A 96 -6.55 6.95 0.70
C VAL A 96 -6.20 5.93 -0.37
N VAL A 97 -6.80 4.74 -0.32
CA VAL A 97 -6.47 3.68 -1.29
C VAL A 97 -6.89 4.08 -2.70
N HIS A 98 -8.08 4.66 -2.89
CA HIS A 98 -8.59 4.99 -4.21
C HIS A 98 -9.39 6.31 -4.22
N GLY A 99 -9.04 7.24 -5.12
CA GLY A 99 -9.74 8.51 -5.31
C GLY A 99 -10.86 8.51 -6.36
N GLY A 100 -11.26 7.32 -6.84
CA GLY A 100 -12.09 7.18 -8.04
C GLY A 100 -11.47 7.82 -9.29
N PRO A 101 -12.27 8.07 -10.34
CA PRO A 101 -11.77 8.64 -11.60
C PRO A 101 -11.45 10.14 -11.51
N LYS A 102 -11.95 10.83 -10.47
CA LYS A 102 -11.87 12.30 -10.36
C LYS A 102 -10.68 12.80 -9.54
N LEU A 103 -10.29 12.06 -8.49
CA LEU A 103 -9.17 12.46 -7.61
C LEU A 103 -7.93 11.65 -7.98
N ARG A 104 -7.09 12.21 -8.86
CA ARG A 104 -5.87 11.57 -9.40
C ARG A 104 -4.56 12.21 -8.94
N GLN A 105 -4.65 13.15 -8.00
CA GLN A 105 -3.52 13.85 -7.40
C GLN A 105 -3.78 14.00 -5.91
N HIS A 106 -2.72 14.07 -5.11
CA HIS A 106 -2.81 14.43 -3.70
C HIS A 106 -3.44 15.83 -3.56
N CYS A 107 -4.37 16.01 -2.63
CA CYS A 107 -5.11 17.27 -2.53
C CYS A 107 -5.55 17.59 -1.09
N LEU A 108 -5.80 18.88 -0.84
CA LEU A 108 -6.49 19.31 0.37
C LEU A 108 -7.92 18.75 0.40
N ILE A 109 -8.36 18.34 1.57
CA ILE A 109 -9.70 17.80 1.78
C ILE A 109 -10.63 18.98 2.12
N ASP A 110 -11.44 19.36 1.14
CA ASP A 110 -12.60 20.23 1.30
C ASP A 110 -13.91 19.43 1.18
N GLU A 111 -15.06 20.12 1.27
CA GLU A 111 -16.38 19.49 1.15
C GLU A 111 -16.61 18.81 -0.22
N ASN A 112 -16.03 19.35 -1.29
CA ASN A 112 -16.14 18.76 -2.62
C ASN A 112 -15.29 17.48 -2.74
N VAL A 113 -14.08 17.48 -2.20
CA VAL A 113 -13.22 16.30 -2.12
C VAL A 113 -13.87 15.23 -1.25
N SER A 114 -14.45 15.58 -0.10
CA SER A 114 -15.20 14.63 0.74
C SER A 114 -16.32 13.93 -0.03
N ARG A 115 -17.15 14.66 -0.80
CA ARG A 115 -18.20 14.06 -1.64
C ARG A 115 -17.63 13.16 -2.74
N GLN A 116 -16.48 13.52 -3.31
CA GLN A 116 -15.82 12.69 -4.32
C GLN A 116 -15.21 11.42 -3.73
N LEU A 117 -14.66 11.49 -2.52
CA LEU A 117 -14.18 10.33 -1.77
C LEU A 117 -15.32 9.37 -1.42
N GLU A 118 -16.48 9.89 -1.03
CA GLU A 118 -17.69 9.07 -0.83
C GLU A 118 -18.10 8.33 -2.10
N ALA A 119 -18.13 9.02 -3.24
CA ALA A 119 -18.41 8.38 -4.53
C ALA A 119 -17.33 7.36 -4.93
N ALA A 120 -16.07 7.58 -4.55
CA ALA A 120 -14.96 6.65 -4.79
C ALA A 120 -15.07 5.34 -3.99
N ALA A 121 -15.96 5.25 -2.99
CA ALA A 121 -16.20 4.00 -2.27
C ALA A 121 -16.63 2.85 -3.18
N ALA A 122 -17.26 3.14 -4.33
CA ALA A 122 -17.61 2.14 -5.34
C ALA A 122 -16.38 1.43 -5.95
N PHE A 123 -15.19 2.04 -5.90
CA PHE A 123 -13.95 1.48 -6.48
C PHE A 123 -13.09 0.74 -5.44
N ALA A 124 -13.27 1.02 -4.16
CA ALA A 124 -12.53 0.39 -3.07
C ALA A 124 -13.43 0.23 -1.81
N PRO A 125 -14.49 -0.58 -1.89
CA PRO A 125 -15.54 -0.63 -0.85
C PRO A 125 -15.01 -1.11 0.52
N LEU A 126 -13.95 -1.91 0.54
CA LEU A 126 -13.33 -2.40 1.78
C LEU A 126 -12.37 -1.39 2.45
N HIS A 127 -11.96 -0.34 1.74
CA HIS A 127 -10.92 0.57 2.20
C HIS A 127 -11.42 2.00 2.42
N THR A 128 -12.19 2.53 1.47
CA THR A 128 -12.65 3.92 1.50
C THR A 128 -13.50 4.27 2.72
N PRO A 129 -14.43 3.41 3.21
CA PRO A 129 -15.23 3.75 4.40
C PRO A 129 -14.40 3.95 5.68
N ALA A 130 -13.35 3.14 5.90
CA ALA A 130 -12.47 3.27 7.05
C ALA A 130 -11.71 4.60 7.02
N ALA A 131 -11.13 4.94 5.86
CA ALA A 131 -10.44 6.21 5.66
C ALA A 131 -11.37 7.42 5.85
N LEU A 132 -12.59 7.38 5.27
CA LEU A 132 -13.59 8.44 5.44
C LEU A 132 -14.02 8.63 6.90
N SER A 133 -14.14 7.54 7.67
CA SER A 133 -14.47 7.63 9.10
C SER A 133 -13.40 8.40 9.87
N VAL A 134 -12.11 8.14 9.59
CA VAL A 134 -10.98 8.85 10.21
C VAL A 134 -10.93 10.31 9.77
N ILE A 135 -11.11 10.59 8.49
CA ILE A 135 -11.14 11.96 7.94
C ILE A 135 -12.25 12.79 8.60
N ARG A 136 -13.48 12.29 8.61
CA ARG A 136 -14.62 13.00 9.22
C ARG A 136 -14.39 13.26 10.71
N PHE A 137 -13.90 12.26 11.43
CA PHE A 137 -13.57 12.41 12.84
C PHE A 137 -12.52 13.51 13.06
N ALA A 138 -11.45 13.53 12.26
CA ALA A 138 -10.44 14.58 12.33
C ALA A 138 -10.99 15.96 11.96
N GLN A 139 -11.92 16.06 11.00
CA GLN A 139 -12.57 17.33 10.63
C GLN A 139 -13.42 17.89 11.77
N GLU A 140 -14.15 17.02 12.47
CA GLU A 140 -14.98 17.40 13.62
C GLU A 140 -14.15 17.89 14.81
N HIS A 141 -13.01 17.24 15.10
CA HIS A 141 -12.22 17.50 16.31
C HIS A 141 -11.10 18.53 16.09
N PHE A 142 -10.60 18.66 14.85
CA PHE A 142 -9.52 19.58 14.49
C PHE A 142 -9.92 20.46 13.29
N PRO A 143 -11.01 21.23 13.37
CA PRO A 143 -11.59 21.94 12.22
C PRO A 143 -10.69 23.04 11.63
N ARG A 144 -9.64 23.44 12.34
CA ARG A 144 -8.66 24.43 11.88
C ARG A 144 -7.40 23.81 11.26
N LEU A 145 -7.21 22.50 11.38
CA LEU A 145 -6.05 21.82 10.79
C LEU A 145 -6.38 21.43 9.35
N PRO A 146 -5.59 21.88 8.35
CA PRO A 146 -5.69 21.37 6.99
C PRO A 146 -5.50 19.86 6.97
N GLN A 147 -6.33 19.18 6.18
CA GLN A 147 -6.22 17.75 5.94
C GLN A 147 -5.91 17.49 4.48
N VAL A 148 -5.05 16.52 4.21
CA VAL A 148 -4.58 16.15 2.87
C VAL A 148 -4.94 14.69 2.59
N ALA A 149 -5.54 14.42 1.44
CA ALA A 149 -5.75 13.07 0.95
C ALA A 149 -4.53 12.63 0.12
N CYS A 150 -3.83 11.59 0.60
CA CYS A 150 -2.67 11.00 -0.03
C CYS A 150 -3.06 9.66 -0.70
N PHE A 151 -3.24 9.65 -2.03
CA PHE A 151 -3.75 8.49 -2.75
C PHE A 151 -2.67 7.46 -3.16
N ASP A 152 -2.94 6.17 -2.94
CA ASP A 152 -2.09 5.08 -3.45
C ASP A 152 -2.06 5.02 -4.99
N THR A 153 -3.03 5.62 -5.66
CA THR A 153 -3.17 5.60 -7.13
C THR A 153 -2.39 6.72 -7.83
N THR A 154 -1.95 7.76 -7.10
CA THR A 154 -1.33 8.95 -7.72
C THR A 154 -0.03 8.62 -8.46
N PHE A 155 0.84 7.80 -7.88
CA PHE A 155 2.12 7.42 -8.49
C PHE A 155 1.96 6.78 -9.88
N HIS A 156 0.85 6.07 -10.09
CA HIS A 156 0.52 5.36 -11.32
C HIS A 156 -0.31 6.22 -12.29
N ALA A 157 -0.71 7.44 -11.92
CA ALA A 157 -1.60 8.26 -12.73
C ALA A 157 -1.02 8.61 -14.11
N GLY A 158 0.30 8.64 -14.24
CA GLY A 158 1.04 8.88 -15.49
C GLY A 158 1.18 7.68 -16.42
N MET A 159 0.62 6.52 -16.07
CA MET A 159 0.68 5.30 -16.87
C MET A 159 0.13 5.53 -18.29
N PRO A 160 0.83 5.07 -19.35
CA PRO A 160 0.38 5.23 -20.73
C PRO A 160 -0.88 4.40 -21.02
N ASP A 161 -1.66 4.82 -22.02
CA ASP A 161 -2.94 4.17 -22.35
C ASP A 161 -2.81 2.67 -22.65
N VAL A 162 -1.69 2.24 -23.24
CA VAL A 162 -1.42 0.83 -23.54
C VAL A 162 -1.39 -0.07 -22.29
N ALA A 163 -1.03 0.47 -21.12
CA ALA A 163 -1.05 -0.24 -19.84
C ALA A 163 -2.30 0.07 -19.01
N ARG A 164 -2.87 1.27 -19.19
CA ARG A 164 -3.99 1.79 -18.41
C ARG A 164 -5.37 1.30 -18.89
N VAL A 165 -5.59 1.27 -20.20
CA VAL A 165 -6.91 0.96 -20.79
C VAL A 165 -7.17 -0.55 -20.69
N LEU A 166 -8.33 -0.91 -20.14
CA LEU A 166 -8.75 -2.31 -20.07
C LEU A 166 -9.39 -2.77 -21.39
N PRO A 167 -9.18 -4.04 -21.81
CA PRO A 167 -9.72 -4.58 -23.06
C PRO A 167 -11.21 -4.94 -22.93
N VAL A 168 -12.04 -3.94 -22.64
CA VAL A 168 -13.50 -4.02 -22.45
C VAL A 168 -14.20 -2.96 -23.32
N PRO A 169 -15.53 -3.03 -23.52
CA PRO A 169 -16.26 -2.05 -24.32
C PRO A 169 -15.97 -0.61 -23.91
N ARG A 170 -15.83 0.27 -24.91
CA ARG A 170 -15.32 1.65 -24.73
C ARG A 170 -16.21 2.48 -23.80
N GLU A 171 -17.51 2.23 -23.79
CA GLU A 171 -18.46 2.93 -22.91
C GLU A 171 -18.13 2.78 -21.41
N LEU A 172 -17.51 1.67 -21.00
CA LEU A 172 -17.11 1.45 -19.60
C LEU A 172 -15.93 2.36 -19.20
N GLN A 173 -15.10 2.75 -20.16
CA GLN A 173 -13.98 3.66 -19.90
C GLN A 173 -14.48 5.04 -19.43
N VAL A 174 -15.64 5.48 -19.95
CA VAL A 174 -16.28 6.75 -19.56
C VAL A 174 -16.71 6.73 -18.09
N LEU A 175 -17.00 5.55 -17.55
CA LEU A 175 -17.33 5.34 -16.12
C LEU A 175 -16.09 5.27 -15.22
N GLY A 176 -14.89 5.41 -15.79
CA GLY A 176 -13.63 5.31 -15.06
C GLY A 176 -13.13 3.87 -14.86
N ILE A 177 -13.64 2.90 -15.64
CA ILE A 177 -13.17 1.52 -15.63
C ILE A 177 -11.84 1.43 -16.41
N GLN A 178 -10.75 1.42 -15.66
CA GLN A 178 -9.37 1.38 -16.15
C GLN A 178 -8.45 0.79 -15.07
N ARG A 179 -7.20 0.50 -15.42
CA ARG A 179 -6.16 0.19 -14.43
C ARG A 179 -5.78 1.46 -13.67
N TYR A 180 -5.78 1.38 -12.33
CA TYR A 180 -5.30 2.47 -11.47
C TYR A 180 -3.96 2.12 -10.84
N GLY A 181 -3.80 0.91 -10.30
CA GLY A 181 -2.62 0.52 -9.52
C GLY A 181 -2.62 1.09 -8.11
N PHE A 182 -1.96 0.39 -7.19
CA PHE A 182 -1.90 0.75 -5.76
C PHE A 182 -0.50 0.47 -5.19
N HIS A 183 -0.32 0.78 -3.90
CA HIS A 183 0.99 0.91 -3.26
C HIS A 183 1.85 2.03 -3.88
N GLY A 184 1.20 3.06 -4.44
CA GLY A 184 1.89 4.21 -5.01
C GLY A 184 2.75 4.95 -3.98
N LEU A 185 2.24 5.17 -2.77
CA LEU A 185 3.00 5.81 -1.69
C LEU A 185 4.25 5.00 -1.30
N SER A 186 4.14 3.67 -1.29
CA SER A 186 5.30 2.79 -1.10
C SER A 186 6.31 2.97 -2.22
N CYS A 187 5.87 2.90 -3.48
CA CYS A 187 6.75 3.05 -4.63
C CYS A 187 7.42 4.43 -4.67
N GLU A 188 6.69 5.49 -4.37
CA GLU A 188 7.22 6.86 -4.23
C GLU A 188 8.30 6.92 -3.15
N SER A 189 8.07 6.30 -1.99
CA SER A 189 9.06 6.26 -0.92
C SER A 189 10.36 5.56 -1.36
N ILE A 190 10.26 4.52 -2.18
CA ILE A 190 11.43 3.82 -2.72
C ILE A 190 12.18 4.68 -3.74
N VAL A 191 11.47 5.33 -4.67
CA VAL A 191 12.08 6.26 -5.65
C VAL A 191 12.75 7.42 -4.92
N HIS A 192 12.11 7.97 -3.89
CA HIS A 192 12.65 9.04 -3.05
C HIS A 192 13.92 8.60 -2.31
N GLN A 193 13.91 7.43 -1.69
CA GLN A 193 15.09 6.87 -0.99
C GLN A 193 16.28 6.61 -1.91
N LEU A 194 16.02 6.26 -3.18
CA LEU A 194 17.08 6.10 -4.18
C LEU A 194 17.64 7.45 -4.66
N GLY A 195 16.84 8.53 -4.65
CA GLY A 195 17.28 9.87 -5.02
C GLY A 195 17.94 9.92 -6.42
N ASP A 196 19.15 10.45 -6.49
CA ASP A 196 19.92 10.54 -7.74
C ASP A 196 20.39 9.15 -8.27
N ASP A 197 20.32 8.09 -7.46
CA ASP A 197 20.68 6.72 -7.84
C ASP A 197 19.53 5.94 -8.50
N VAL A 198 18.35 6.55 -8.70
CA VAL A 198 17.23 5.92 -9.42
C VAL A 198 17.68 5.55 -10.85
N PRO A 199 17.71 4.27 -11.22
CA PRO A 199 18.11 3.88 -12.56
C PRO A 199 16.97 4.11 -13.56
N SER A 200 17.32 4.08 -14.86
CA SER A 200 16.33 4.25 -15.92
C SER A 200 15.28 3.13 -15.91
N ARG A 201 15.65 1.87 -15.62
CA ARG A 201 14.72 0.73 -15.57
C ARG A 201 14.73 0.11 -14.17
N LEU A 202 13.68 0.38 -13.41
CA LEU A 202 13.48 -0.08 -12.04
C LEU A 202 12.21 -0.94 -11.96
N ILE A 203 12.29 -2.05 -11.25
CA ILE A 203 11.12 -2.80 -10.79
C ILE A 203 11.04 -2.72 -9.27
N ILE A 204 9.88 -2.33 -8.76
CA ILE A 204 9.57 -2.34 -7.33
C ILE A 204 8.59 -3.48 -7.07
N ALA A 205 9.00 -4.47 -6.29
CA ALA A 205 8.16 -5.56 -5.82
C ALA A 205 7.79 -5.30 -4.35
N HIS A 206 6.62 -4.68 -4.13
CA HIS A 206 6.05 -4.52 -2.80
C HIS A 206 5.33 -5.82 -2.44
N LEU A 207 5.93 -6.63 -1.58
CA LEU A 207 5.42 -7.94 -1.18
C LEU A 207 5.04 -7.91 0.29
N GLY A 208 3.75 -7.88 0.58
CA GLY A 208 3.19 -7.99 1.93
C GLY A 208 1.90 -8.81 1.92
N ASN A 209 1.01 -8.57 2.89
CA ASN A 209 -0.32 -9.20 2.88
C ASN A 209 -1.15 -8.78 1.66
N GLY A 210 -0.98 -7.54 1.20
CA GLY A 210 -1.23 -7.13 -0.19
C GLY A 210 0.10 -7.04 -0.93
N ALA A 211 0.13 -7.41 -2.21
CA ALA A 211 1.37 -7.44 -2.98
C ALA A 211 1.19 -6.88 -4.40
N SER A 212 2.17 -6.12 -4.88
CA SER A 212 2.20 -5.60 -6.25
C SER A 212 3.62 -5.56 -6.81
N VAL A 213 3.71 -5.57 -8.14
CA VAL A 213 4.95 -5.38 -8.89
C VAL A 213 4.75 -4.21 -9.84
N THR A 214 5.64 -3.22 -9.80
CA THR A 214 5.54 -1.98 -10.56
C THR A 214 6.77 -1.80 -11.45
N ALA A 215 6.55 -1.51 -12.74
CA ALA A 215 7.57 -1.04 -13.66
C ALA A 215 7.71 0.48 -13.54
N VAL A 216 8.94 0.92 -13.25
CA VAL A 216 9.30 2.33 -13.12
C VAL A 216 10.37 2.66 -14.16
N LYS A 217 10.06 3.64 -15.02
CA LYS A 217 10.99 4.16 -16.03
C LYS A 217 11.33 5.60 -15.71
N ASP A 218 12.62 5.88 -15.53
CA ASP A 218 13.15 7.22 -15.20
C ASP A 218 12.38 7.86 -14.02
N GLY A 219 12.18 7.08 -12.95
CA GLY A 219 11.46 7.50 -11.73
C GLY A 219 9.93 7.55 -11.83
N LYS A 220 9.34 7.23 -12.98
CA LYS A 220 7.88 7.28 -13.19
C LYS A 220 7.28 5.89 -13.39
N SER A 221 6.14 5.59 -12.78
CA SER A 221 5.43 4.34 -13.04
C SER A 221 4.91 4.31 -14.48
N ILE A 222 5.23 3.23 -15.20
CA ILE A 222 4.74 2.98 -16.56
C ILE A 222 3.86 1.74 -16.68
N ASP A 223 3.89 0.86 -15.67
CA ASP A 223 2.99 -0.31 -15.55
C ASP A 223 2.98 -0.82 -14.10
N THR A 224 1.94 -1.57 -13.72
CA THR A 224 1.81 -2.18 -12.39
C THR A 224 0.87 -3.38 -12.42
N SER A 225 1.14 -4.38 -11.58
CA SER A 225 0.37 -5.63 -11.58
C SER A 225 -1.08 -5.47 -11.11
N MET A 226 -1.34 -4.55 -10.17
CA MET A 226 -2.71 -4.31 -9.69
C MET A 226 -3.55 -3.57 -10.73
N GLY A 227 -4.87 -3.81 -10.68
CA GLY A 227 -5.82 -3.43 -11.72
C GLY A 227 -6.68 -2.21 -11.37
N LEU A 228 -7.98 -2.34 -11.64
CA LEU A 228 -9.04 -1.44 -11.18
C LEU A 228 -9.14 -1.45 -9.64
N THR A 229 -8.96 -2.62 -9.04
CA THR A 229 -9.01 -2.83 -7.58
C THR A 229 -7.69 -3.42 -7.07
N PRO A 230 -7.43 -3.37 -5.75
CA PRO A 230 -6.23 -3.97 -5.15
C PRO A 230 -6.20 -5.51 -5.17
N SER A 231 -7.18 -6.17 -5.78
CA SER A 231 -7.34 -7.63 -5.76
C SER A 231 -6.68 -8.33 -6.95
N GLY A 232 -6.42 -7.60 -8.05
CA GLY A 232 -5.76 -8.11 -9.25
C GLY A 232 -4.23 -8.13 -9.14
N GLY A 233 -3.57 -8.88 -10.03
CA GLY A 233 -2.13 -9.02 -10.12
C GLY A 233 -1.60 -10.32 -9.52
N VAL A 234 -0.64 -10.22 -8.61
CA VAL A 234 -0.01 -11.39 -7.95
C VAL A 234 -0.93 -12.00 -6.89
N ILE A 235 -0.68 -13.26 -6.54
CA ILE A 235 -1.31 -13.90 -5.38
C ILE A 235 -0.92 -13.12 -4.12
N MET A 236 -1.84 -12.96 -3.17
CA MET A 236 -1.62 -12.23 -1.92
C MET A 236 -2.03 -13.07 -0.71
N GLY A 237 -2.01 -12.50 0.50
CA GLY A 237 -2.35 -13.22 1.73
C GLY A 237 -3.74 -13.86 1.70
N THR A 238 -4.76 -13.05 1.40
CA THR A 238 -6.16 -13.50 1.29
C THR A 238 -6.80 -13.19 -0.06
N ARG A 239 -6.06 -12.50 -0.95
CA ARG A 239 -6.56 -12.10 -2.26
C ARG A 239 -6.10 -13.02 -3.36
N SER A 240 -6.97 -13.29 -4.32
CA SER A 240 -6.70 -14.23 -5.41
C SER A 240 -5.54 -13.81 -6.31
N GLY A 241 -5.36 -12.51 -6.53
CA GLY A 241 -4.65 -12.04 -7.72
C GLY A 241 -5.48 -12.27 -8.98
N ASP A 242 -4.80 -12.32 -10.13
CA ASP A 242 -5.46 -12.52 -11.42
C ASP A 242 -6.15 -13.89 -11.51
N LEU A 243 -7.43 -13.88 -11.89
CA LEU A 243 -8.23 -15.04 -12.24
C LEU A 243 -8.76 -14.89 -13.66
N ASP A 244 -9.02 -16.01 -14.33
CA ASP A 244 -9.81 -16.02 -15.57
C ASP A 244 -11.22 -15.47 -15.28
N PRO A 245 -11.70 -14.42 -15.99
CA PRO A 245 -13.07 -13.93 -15.85
C PRO A 245 -14.14 -15.02 -15.98
N GLY A 246 -13.88 -16.07 -16.77
CA GLY A 246 -14.76 -17.23 -16.92
C GLY A 246 -15.01 -17.99 -15.60
N VAL A 247 -14.06 -17.97 -14.65
CA VAL A 247 -14.25 -18.55 -13.32
C VAL A 247 -15.36 -17.82 -12.56
N LEU A 248 -15.38 -16.48 -12.60
CA LEU A 248 -16.41 -15.69 -11.92
C LEU A 248 -17.80 -15.98 -12.50
N VAL A 249 -17.89 -16.00 -13.84
CA VAL A 249 -19.14 -16.32 -14.55
C VAL A 249 -19.63 -17.74 -14.21
N TYR A 250 -18.72 -18.72 -14.15
CA TYR A 250 -19.03 -20.09 -13.75
C TYR A 250 -19.59 -20.15 -12.33
N LEU A 251 -18.95 -19.49 -11.35
CA LEU A 251 -19.39 -19.47 -9.96
C LEU A 251 -20.78 -18.85 -9.79
N MET A 252 -21.08 -17.79 -10.54
CA MET A 252 -22.40 -17.17 -10.54
C MET A 252 -23.45 -18.12 -11.13
N ARG A 253 -23.16 -18.73 -12.29
CA ARG A 253 -24.12 -19.54 -13.02
C ARG A 253 -24.39 -20.88 -12.35
N GLU A 254 -23.34 -21.56 -11.89
CA GLU A 254 -23.44 -22.94 -11.38
C GLU A 254 -23.59 -23.00 -9.86
N LEU A 255 -23.00 -22.05 -9.13
CA LEU A 255 -23.02 -22.05 -7.65
C LEU A 255 -23.86 -20.90 -7.07
N ALA A 256 -24.55 -20.13 -7.92
CA ALA A 256 -25.41 -19.01 -7.54
C ALA A 256 -24.69 -17.99 -6.64
N PHE A 257 -23.41 -17.74 -6.88
CA PHE A 257 -22.71 -16.66 -6.18
C PHE A 257 -23.24 -15.31 -6.66
N ASP A 258 -23.52 -14.42 -5.71
CA ASP A 258 -23.79 -13.01 -5.99
C ASP A 258 -22.50 -12.17 -5.87
N ALA A 259 -22.60 -10.87 -6.15
CA ALA A 259 -21.46 -9.96 -6.09
C ALA A 259 -20.80 -9.94 -4.71
N VAL A 260 -21.59 -9.91 -3.63
CA VAL A 260 -21.08 -9.88 -2.25
C VAL A 260 -20.27 -11.14 -1.94
N LYS A 261 -20.78 -12.32 -2.32
CA LYS A 261 -20.09 -13.59 -2.10
C LYS A 261 -18.83 -13.72 -2.94
N LEU A 262 -18.84 -13.21 -4.18
CA LEU A 262 -17.65 -13.16 -5.03
C LEU A 262 -16.58 -12.23 -4.46
N GLU A 263 -16.95 -11.00 -4.09
CA GLU A 263 -16.04 -10.03 -3.47
C GLU A 263 -15.42 -10.61 -2.20
N HIS A 264 -16.24 -11.17 -1.31
CA HIS A 264 -15.74 -11.81 -0.09
C HIS A 264 -14.80 -13.00 -0.38
N MET A 265 -15.10 -13.81 -1.40
CA MET A 265 -14.21 -14.89 -1.82
C MET A 265 -12.87 -14.33 -2.31
N ILE A 266 -12.92 -13.37 -3.22
CA ILE A 266 -11.76 -12.78 -3.89
C ILE A 266 -10.86 -12.06 -2.89
N ASP A 267 -11.42 -11.35 -1.91
CA ASP A 267 -10.64 -10.49 -1.01
C ASP A 267 -10.24 -11.15 0.31
N HIS A 268 -11.01 -12.12 0.80
CA HIS A 268 -10.83 -12.67 2.15
C HIS A 268 -10.63 -14.18 2.22
N ARG A 269 -10.99 -14.95 1.18
CA ARG A 269 -10.98 -16.42 1.21
C ARG A 269 -10.13 -17.05 0.11
N SER A 270 -9.33 -16.25 -0.58
CA SER A 270 -8.46 -16.68 -1.68
C SER A 270 -6.98 -16.55 -1.27
N GLY A 271 -6.08 -16.51 -2.25
CA GLY A 271 -4.67 -16.24 -2.02
C GLY A 271 -3.97 -17.37 -1.25
N LEU A 272 -2.94 -17.01 -0.51
CA LEU A 272 -2.19 -17.91 0.37
C LEU A 272 -3.13 -18.68 1.31
N MET A 273 -4.06 -17.98 1.96
CA MET A 273 -5.06 -18.57 2.87
C MET A 273 -5.95 -19.59 2.17
N GLY A 274 -6.46 -19.26 0.97
CA GLY A 274 -7.36 -20.13 0.23
C GLY A 274 -6.68 -21.39 -0.28
N ILE A 275 -5.41 -21.28 -0.71
CA ILE A 275 -4.62 -22.42 -1.21
C ILE A 275 -4.18 -23.31 -0.06
N SER A 276 -3.63 -22.72 1.02
CA SER A 276 -3.06 -23.49 2.12
C SER A 276 -4.09 -24.03 3.11
N ALA A 277 -5.32 -23.52 3.04
CA ALA A 277 -6.41 -23.74 4.00
C ALA A 277 -6.04 -23.51 5.48
N THR A 278 -4.99 -22.72 5.74
CA THR A 278 -4.42 -22.56 7.09
C THR A 278 -4.10 -21.12 7.46
N SER A 279 -3.34 -20.40 6.66
CA SER A 279 -2.89 -19.04 7.01
C SER A 279 -2.59 -18.17 5.80
N SER A 280 -2.83 -16.87 5.95
CA SER A 280 -2.35 -15.83 5.05
C SER A 280 -0.94 -15.34 5.40
N ASP A 281 -0.38 -15.76 6.54
CA ASP A 281 0.93 -15.34 7.03
C ASP A 281 2.03 -16.26 6.47
N MET A 282 2.92 -15.69 5.66
CA MET A 282 4.02 -16.42 5.01
C MET A 282 4.92 -17.16 6.03
N ARG A 283 5.13 -16.61 7.23
CA ARG A 283 5.96 -17.24 8.27
C ARG A 283 5.35 -18.55 8.74
N ARG A 284 4.04 -18.53 9.04
CA ARG A 284 3.30 -19.72 9.44
C ARG A 284 3.25 -20.77 8.34
N LEU A 285 3.19 -20.34 7.08
CA LEU A 285 3.27 -21.26 5.95
C LEU A 285 4.65 -21.91 5.85
N HIS A 286 5.73 -21.16 6.02
CA HIS A 286 7.07 -21.72 6.06
C HIS A 286 7.21 -22.78 7.16
N ASP A 287 6.76 -22.48 8.38
CA ASP A 287 6.78 -23.41 9.52
C ASP A 287 6.02 -24.71 9.21
N ALA A 288 4.86 -24.61 8.54
CA ALA A 288 4.04 -25.77 8.20
C ALA A 288 4.51 -26.53 6.95
N SER A 289 5.34 -25.91 6.10
CA SER A 289 5.55 -26.37 4.72
C SER A 289 6.31 -27.69 4.56
N SER A 290 7.00 -28.16 5.61
CA SER A 290 7.63 -29.49 5.61
C SER A 290 6.62 -30.62 5.78
N GLU A 291 5.47 -30.34 6.40
CA GLU A 291 4.45 -31.35 6.76
C GLU A 291 3.11 -31.12 6.04
N ASN A 292 2.88 -29.90 5.51
CA ASN A 292 1.68 -29.51 4.80
C ASN A 292 2.01 -29.19 3.32
N PRO A 293 1.70 -30.10 2.38
CA PRO A 293 1.90 -29.88 0.94
C PRO A 293 1.16 -28.66 0.38
N ASP A 294 -0.02 -28.33 0.91
CA ASP A 294 -0.79 -27.17 0.45
C ASP A 294 -0.16 -25.85 0.91
N ALA A 295 0.47 -25.83 2.10
CA ALA A 295 1.28 -24.69 2.53
C ALA A 295 2.51 -24.49 1.63
N ARG A 296 3.21 -25.58 1.25
CA ARG A 296 4.29 -25.53 0.26
C ARG A 296 3.78 -24.99 -1.08
N LEU A 297 2.66 -25.52 -1.57
CA LEU A 297 2.05 -25.10 -2.83
C LEU A 297 1.68 -23.61 -2.81
N ALA A 298 1.12 -23.10 -1.72
CA ALA A 298 0.79 -21.69 -1.56
C ALA A 298 2.03 -20.80 -1.70
N ILE A 299 3.14 -21.15 -1.05
CA ILE A 299 4.42 -20.43 -1.14
C ILE A 299 4.95 -20.47 -2.57
N ASP A 300 4.96 -21.64 -3.20
CA ASP A 300 5.47 -21.82 -4.56
C ASP A 300 4.64 -21.05 -5.59
N MET A 301 3.31 -21.08 -5.47
CA MET A 301 2.40 -20.32 -6.32
C MET A 301 2.57 -18.82 -6.14
N PHE A 302 2.77 -18.34 -4.90
CA PHE A 302 3.07 -16.93 -4.63
C PHE A 302 4.35 -16.50 -5.35
N CYS A 303 5.46 -17.21 -5.12
CA CYS A 303 6.76 -16.94 -5.77
C CYS A 303 6.65 -16.99 -7.30
N TYR A 304 5.93 -17.98 -7.83
CA TYR A 304 5.68 -18.14 -9.25
C TYR A 304 4.91 -16.95 -9.83
N SER A 305 3.86 -16.49 -9.15
CA SER A 305 3.04 -15.36 -9.59
C SER A 305 3.84 -14.05 -9.63
N VAL A 306 4.64 -13.77 -8.59
CA VAL A 306 5.51 -12.59 -8.52
C VAL A 306 6.57 -12.64 -9.61
N ARG A 307 7.21 -13.80 -9.81
CA ARG A 307 8.21 -14.00 -10.87
C ARG A 307 7.64 -13.72 -12.25
N LYS A 308 6.44 -14.23 -12.57
CA LYS A 308 5.76 -13.94 -13.84
C LYS A 308 5.55 -12.43 -14.04
N GLN A 309 5.10 -11.74 -13.00
CA GLN A 309 4.86 -10.30 -13.08
C GLN A 309 6.16 -9.52 -13.24
N ILE A 310 7.23 -9.87 -12.51
CA ILE A 310 8.55 -9.26 -12.72
C ILE A 310 9.03 -9.47 -14.16
N ALA A 311 8.94 -10.70 -14.69
CA ALA A 311 9.33 -10.97 -16.07
C ALA A 311 8.52 -10.14 -17.10
N ALA A 312 7.21 -9.98 -16.87
CA ALA A 312 6.38 -9.09 -17.70
C ALA A 312 6.86 -7.63 -17.62
N MET A 313 7.16 -7.12 -16.42
CA MET A 313 7.67 -5.77 -16.24
C MET A 313 9.06 -5.56 -16.88
N ILE A 314 9.93 -6.57 -16.86
CA ILE A 314 11.21 -6.54 -17.60
C ILE A 314 10.95 -6.37 -19.11
N ALA A 315 9.98 -7.10 -19.66
CA ALA A 315 9.62 -6.97 -21.07
C ALA A 315 9.06 -5.58 -21.40
N VAL A 316 8.19 -5.02 -20.54
CA VAL A 316 7.64 -3.65 -20.68
C VAL A 316 8.76 -2.60 -20.67
N LEU A 317 9.77 -2.77 -19.82
CA LEU A 317 10.91 -1.84 -19.70
C LEU A 317 11.96 -2.00 -20.82
N GLY A 318 11.93 -3.11 -21.57
CA GLY A 318 12.99 -3.46 -22.51
C GLY A 318 14.29 -3.89 -21.81
N GLY A 319 14.17 -4.54 -20.65
CA GLY A 319 15.26 -4.97 -19.77
C GLY A 319 15.17 -4.33 -18.39
N ILE A 320 16.20 -4.49 -17.55
CA ILE A 320 16.14 -4.13 -16.14
C ILE A 320 17.52 -3.75 -15.59
N ASP A 321 17.56 -2.75 -14.70
CA ASP A 321 18.80 -2.30 -14.04
C ASP A 321 18.79 -2.59 -12.52
N LEU A 322 17.62 -2.51 -11.90
CA LEU A 322 17.43 -2.70 -10.46
C LEU A 322 16.06 -3.32 -10.15
N ILE A 323 16.07 -4.32 -9.27
CA ILE A 323 14.86 -4.81 -8.59
C ILE A 323 14.96 -4.39 -7.12
N VAL A 324 13.92 -3.73 -6.60
CA VAL A 324 13.77 -3.45 -5.19
C VAL A 324 12.66 -4.32 -4.62
N PHE A 325 12.99 -5.12 -3.60
CA PHE A 325 11.99 -5.79 -2.76
C PHE A 325 11.69 -4.92 -1.54
N THR A 326 10.40 -4.73 -1.28
CA THR A 326 9.88 -3.95 -0.14
C THR A 326 8.60 -4.59 0.38
N GLY A 327 8.02 -4.08 1.46
CA GLY A 327 6.85 -4.65 2.12
C GLY A 327 7.21 -5.83 3.02
N GLY A 328 6.30 -6.23 3.91
CA GLY A 328 6.61 -7.15 5.01
C GLY A 328 7.26 -8.47 4.60
N ILE A 329 6.81 -9.10 3.52
CA ILE A 329 7.42 -10.32 2.97
C ILE A 329 8.71 -9.95 2.22
N GLY A 330 8.66 -8.93 1.35
CA GLY A 330 9.79 -8.53 0.52
C GLY A 330 11.01 -8.08 1.32
N GLU A 331 10.81 -7.50 2.49
CA GLU A 331 11.86 -7.06 3.41
C GLU A 331 12.44 -8.23 4.22
N ASN A 332 11.59 -9.09 4.77
CA ASN A 332 11.98 -10.03 5.82
C ASN A 332 12.22 -11.47 5.31
N ASP A 333 11.72 -11.83 4.13
CA ASP A 333 11.74 -13.21 3.65
C ASP A 333 12.79 -13.43 2.56
N GLY A 334 14.00 -13.81 2.99
CA GLY A 334 15.10 -14.13 2.08
C GLY A 334 14.84 -15.36 1.20
N ALA A 335 14.06 -16.34 1.68
CA ALA A 335 13.77 -17.57 0.95
C ALA A 335 12.84 -17.29 -0.23
N VAL A 336 11.78 -16.50 0.00
CA VAL A 336 10.87 -16.03 -1.04
C VAL A 336 11.62 -15.23 -2.10
N ARG A 337 12.46 -14.26 -1.69
CA ARG A 337 13.30 -13.50 -2.64
C ARG A 337 14.21 -14.41 -3.46
N GLY A 338 14.86 -15.38 -2.80
CA GLY A 338 15.71 -16.38 -3.46
C GLY A 338 14.98 -17.17 -4.52
N SER A 339 13.79 -17.69 -4.20
CA SER A 339 12.95 -18.47 -5.11
C SER A 339 12.50 -17.66 -6.34
N ILE A 340 12.10 -16.40 -6.13
CA ILE A 340 11.71 -15.49 -7.21
C ILE A 340 12.91 -15.20 -8.13
N CYS A 341 14.04 -14.77 -7.55
CA CYS A 341 15.24 -14.40 -8.30
C CYS A 341 15.86 -15.57 -9.06
N ALA A 342 15.87 -16.78 -8.49
CA ALA A 342 16.44 -17.97 -9.15
C ALA A 342 15.79 -18.24 -10.53
N GLY A 343 14.47 -18.03 -10.64
CA GLY A 343 13.76 -18.20 -11.91
C GLY A 343 13.89 -17.01 -12.89
N LEU A 344 14.66 -15.98 -12.55
CA LEU A 344 14.94 -14.81 -13.38
C LEU A 344 16.41 -14.74 -13.81
N SER A 345 17.19 -15.80 -13.59
CA SER A 345 18.60 -15.89 -13.97
C SER A 345 18.85 -15.64 -15.46
N TRP A 346 17.93 -16.05 -16.34
CA TRP A 346 17.97 -15.78 -17.78
C TRP A 346 17.98 -14.26 -18.11
N ALA A 347 17.46 -13.42 -17.22
CA ALA A 347 17.46 -11.97 -17.36
C ALA A 347 18.67 -11.30 -16.66
N GLY A 348 19.65 -12.09 -16.19
CA GLY A 348 20.83 -11.59 -15.49
C GLY A 348 20.59 -11.23 -14.02
N VAL A 349 19.46 -11.64 -13.44
CA VAL A 349 19.15 -11.47 -12.01
C VAL A 349 19.86 -12.56 -11.22
N SER A 350 20.73 -12.16 -10.30
CA SER A 350 21.36 -13.06 -9.32
C SER A 350 21.46 -12.35 -7.97
N LEU A 351 21.32 -13.11 -6.88
CA LEU A 351 21.56 -12.62 -5.52
C LEU A 351 23.03 -12.77 -5.11
N ASP A 352 23.82 -13.55 -5.85
CA ASP A 352 25.23 -13.80 -5.59
C ASP A 352 26.14 -12.75 -6.26
N SER A 353 27.38 -12.66 -5.79
CA SER A 353 28.32 -11.59 -6.12
C SER A 353 28.61 -11.46 -7.63
N ALA A 354 28.35 -10.25 -8.13
CA ALA A 354 28.45 -9.75 -9.52
C ALA A 354 27.26 -10.05 -10.48
N PRO A 355 26.01 -9.66 -10.13
CA PRO A 355 24.90 -9.74 -11.07
C PRO A 355 24.93 -8.61 -12.11
N ASN A 356 24.44 -8.89 -13.33
CA ASN A 356 24.20 -7.85 -14.34
C ASN A 356 23.03 -6.93 -13.95
N VAL A 357 22.15 -7.41 -13.07
CA VAL A 357 20.98 -6.68 -12.54
C VAL A 357 21.13 -6.55 -11.03
N ARG A 358 21.07 -5.33 -10.49
CA ARG A 358 21.16 -5.12 -9.04
C ARG A 358 19.87 -5.55 -8.35
N VAL A 359 19.98 -6.12 -7.16
CA VAL A 359 18.83 -6.39 -6.28
C VAL A 359 19.06 -5.67 -4.96
N LYS A 360 18.08 -4.89 -4.50
CA LYS A 360 18.10 -4.21 -3.20
C LYS A 360 16.86 -4.60 -2.38
N VAL A 361 17.01 -4.56 -1.07
CA VAL A 361 15.90 -4.62 -0.12
C VAL A 361 15.83 -3.27 0.57
N LEU A 362 14.68 -2.60 0.47
CA LEU A 362 14.47 -1.27 1.06
C LEU A 362 13.13 -1.28 1.78
N ALA A 363 13.12 -0.77 3.01
CA ALA A 363 11.90 -0.65 3.78
C ALA A 363 10.99 0.43 3.19
N SER A 364 9.70 0.14 3.08
CA SER A 364 8.73 1.12 2.61
C SER A 364 8.50 2.19 3.69
N GLN A 365 8.59 3.47 3.33
CA GLN A 365 8.41 4.60 4.24
C GLN A 365 7.10 5.34 3.90
N GLU A 366 5.97 4.61 3.86
CA GLU A 366 4.67 5.17 3.40
C GLU A 366 4.20 6.34 4.25
N ASP A 367 4.27 6.21 5.58
CA ASP A 367 3.78 7.22 6.51
C ASP A 367 4.64 8.50 6.45
N GLU A 368 5.95 8.34 6.27
CA GLU A 368 6.85 9.47 6.00
C GLU A 368 6.55 10.13 4.65
N GLN A 369 6.27 9.33 3.61
CA GLN A 369 5.88 9.84 2.29
C GLN A 369 4.55 10.60 2.36
N ILE A 370 3.58 10.14 3.15
CA ILE A 370 2.33 10.86 3.44
C ILE A 370 2.64 12.22 4.07
N ALA A 371 3.54 12.28 5.07
CA ALA A 371 3.95 13.54 5.69
C ALA A 371 4.61 14.51 4.68
N ARG A 372 5.48 14.01 3.79
CA ARG A 372 6.11 14.82 2.72
C ARG A 372 5.08 15.40 1.75
N HIS A 373 4.13 14.58 1.31
CA HIS A 373 3.01 15.03 0.46
C HIS A 373 2.11 16.02 1.18
N THR A 374 1.83 15.79 2.46
CA THR A 374 1.03 16.68 3.31
C THR A 374 1.65 18.07 3.35
N ARG A 375 2.95 18.18 3.66
CA ARG A 375 3.67 19.46 3.61
C ARG A 375 3.57 20.13 2.24
N THR A 376 3.83 19.37 1.18
CA THR A 376 3.87 19.91 -0.18
C THR A 376 2.52 20.49 -0.59
N VAL A 377 1.43 19.75 -0.35
CA VAL A 377 0.08 20.18 -0.68
C VAL A 377 -0.36 21.34 0.21
N SER A 378 -0.10 21.29 1.52
CA SER A 378 -0.48 22.35 2.46
C SER A 378 0.26 23.67 2.25
N LEU A 379 1.47 23.66 1.67
CA LEU A 379 2.22 24.89 1.35
C LEU A 379 1.89 25.45 -0.04
N ALA A 380 1.22 24.68 -0.89
CA ALA A 380 0.85 25.08 -2.24
C ALA A 380 -0.57 25.69 -2.34
N GLY A 381 -1.46 25.33 -1.41
CA GLY A 381 -2.78 25.95 -1.22
C GLY A 381 -2.71 27.12 -0.25
#